data_AF-A0A4U1EMS1-F1
#
_entry.id   AF-A0A4U1EMS1-F1
#
_cell.length_a   1.000
_cell.length_b   1.000
_cell.length_c   1.000
_cell.angle_alpha   90.00
_cell.angle_beta   90.00
_cell.angle_gamma   90.00
#
_symmetry.space_group_name_H-M   'P 1'
#
loop_
_entity.id
_entity.type
_entity.pdbx_description
1 polymer ?
#
loop_
_entity_poly.entity_id
_entity_poly.type
_entity_poly.pdbx_seq_one_letter_code
_entity_poly.pdbx_strand_id
1 'polypeptide(L)'
;AAECPDQWPELQPWNPGHDPDYYVHIGQGRTLLLIASATVHSIRISEGGKLVIKDHDEAIVLRTRHILIDNGGELHAGSALCPFQGNFSIILYG
;
A
#
# COMPACT_ATOMS: atom_id res chain seq x y z
N ALA A 1 23.48 3.40 -3.45
CA ALA A 1 22.56 3.62 -2.32
C ALA A 1 21.54 2.48 -2.33
N ALA A 2 21.02 2.05 -1.18
CA ALA A 2 19.87 1.16 -1.19
C ALA A 2 18.67 1.94 -1.74
N GLU A 3 18.04 1.42 -2.78
CA GLU A 3 16.85 2.04 -3.37
C GLU A 3 15.66 1.72 -2.47
N CYS A 4 15.11 2.75 -1.81
CA CYS A 4 13.94 2.60 -0.95
C CYS A 4 12.70 2.33 -1.82
N PRO A 5 11.83 1.37 -1.46
CA PRO A 5 10.69 1.02 -2.29
C PRO A 5 9.76 2.19 -2.63
N ASP A 6 9.60 3.14 -1.71
CA ASP A 6 8.76 4.33 -1.89
C ASP A 6 9.35 5.39 -2.84
N GLN A 7 10.57 5.16 -3.34
CA GLN A 7 11.28 5.99 -4.31
C GLN A 7 11.34 5.37 -5.71
N TRP A 8 10.73 4.20 -5.94
CA TRP A 8 10.72 3.57 -7.25
C TRP A 8 10.07 4.48 -8.32
N PRO A 9 10.68 4.62 -9.50
CA PRO A 9 10.25 5.60 -10.51
C PRO A 9 8.88 5.29 -11.14
N GLU A 10 8.41 4.04 -11.10
CA GLU A 10 7.12 3.61 -11.65
C GLU A 10 5.92 3.88 -10.72
N LEU A 11 6.16 4.39 -9.50
CA LEU A 11 5.12 4.60 -8.50
C LEU A 11 4.08 5.63 -8.95
N GLN A 12 2.81 5.23 -8.86
CA GLN A 12 1.68 6.15 -9.03
C GLN A 12 1.13 6.55 -7.65
N PRO A 13 1.11 7.84 -7.30
CA PRO A 13 0.49 8.30 -6.07
C PRO A 13 -0.97 7.85 -5.99
N TRP A 14 -1.35 7.28 -4.85
CA TRP A 14 -2.66 6.70 -4.63
C TRP A 14 -3.22 7.17 -3.28
N ASN A 15 -4.38 7.81 -3.34
CA ASN A 15 -5.19 8.20 -2.19
C ASN A 15 -6.65 7.84 -2.51
N PRO A 16 -7.15 6.67 -2.06
CA PRO A 16 -8.53 6.26 -2.30
C PRO A 16 -9.53 6.98 -1.38
N GLY A 17 -9.07 7.83 -0.45
CA GLY A 17 -9.93 8.48 0.53
C GLY A 17 -10.53 7.49 1.54
N HIS A 18 -11.70 7.84 2.04
CA HIS A 18 -12.41 7.09 3.07
C HIS A 18 -13.79 6.66 2.58
N ASP A 19 -13.84 5.48 1.97
CA ASP A 19 -15.06 4.84 1.48
C ASP A 19 -15.08 3.35 1.91
N PRO A 20 -15.80 2.99 2.98
CA PRO A 20 -15.85 1.62 3.48
C PRO A 20 -16.56 0.63 2.55
N ASP A 21 -17.16 1.09 1.45
CA ASP A 21 -17.80 0.27 0.42
C ASP A 21 -16.92 0.12 -0.85
N TYR A 22 -15.76 0.77 -0.89
CA TYR A 22 -14.87 0.71 -2.06
C TYR A 22 -13.99 -0.56 -2.06
N TYR A 23 -14.16 -1.39 -3.09
CA TYR A 23 -13.37 -2.60 -3.32
C TYR A 23 -12.17 -2.29 -4.22
N VAL A 24 -10.96 -2.47 -3.70
CA VAL A 24 -9.72 -2.16 -4.40
C VAL A 24 -9.10 -3.42 -4.99
N HIS A 25 -8.74 -3.35 -6.28
CA HIS A 25 -7.91 -4.35 -6.95
C HIS A 25 -6.66 -3.69 -7.56
N ILE A 26 -5.48 -4.14 -7.11
CA ILE A 26 -4.17 -3.73 -7.59
C ILE A 26 -3.59 -4.92 -8.36
N GLY A 27 -3.84 -4.92 -9.67
CA GLY A 27 -3.44 -5.99 -10.59
C GLY A 27 -2.52 -5.51 -11.70
N GLN A 28 -2.23 -6.40 -12.65
CA GLN A 28 -1.60 -6.09 -13.94
C GLN A 28 -0.26 -5.33 -13.82
N GLY A 29 0.58 -5.69 -12.84
CA GLY A 29 1.86 -5.03 -12.62
C GLY A 29 1.78 -3.57 -12.17
N ARG A 30 0.60 -3.06 -11.80
CA ARG A 30 0.45 -1.67 -11.31
C ARG A 30 1.15 -1.51 -9.97
N THR A 31 2.00 -0.48 -9.86
CA THR A 31 2.69 -0.11 -8.63
C THR A 31 2.11 1.19 -8.09
N LEU A 32 1.42 1.12 -6.94
CA LEU A 32 0.77 2.26 -6.30
C LEU A 32 1.51 2.67 -5.03
N LEU A 33 1.64 3.97 -4.81
CA LEU A 33 2.19 4.57 -3.59
C LEU A 33 1.03 5.10 -2.72
N LEU A 34 0.76 4.49 -1.57
CA LEU A 34 -0.19 5.01 -0.61
C LEU A 34 0.41 6.26 0.05
N ILE A 35 -0.15 7.43 -0.26
CA ILE A 35 0.38 8.74 0.18
C ILE A 35 -0.39 9.38 1.33
N ALA A 36 -1.49 8.77 1.77
CA ALA A 36 -2.37 9.27 2.81
C ALA A 36 -3.14 8.13 3.48
N SER A 37 -3.66 8.37 4.68
CA SER A 37 -4.57 7.45 5.35
C SER A 37 -5.82 7.18 4.51
N ALA A 38 -6.35 5.97 4.60
CA ALA A 38 -7.43 5.50 3.76
C ALA A 38 -8.37 4.55 4.48
N THR A 39 -9.62 4.51 4.03
CA THR A 39 -10.59 3.47 4.43
C THR A 39 -11.23 2.89 3.18
N VAL A 40 -11.13 1.58 3.01
CA VAL A 40 -11.66 0.85 1.86
C VAL A 40 -12.28 -0.46 2.32
N HIS A 41 -13.28 -0.96 1.61
CA HIS A 41 -13.92 -2.24 1.96
C HIS A 41 -12.91 -3.38 2.05
N SER A 42 -12.14 -3.59 0.97
CA SER A 42 -11.16 -4.67 0.84
C SER A 42 -10.09 -4.31 -0.17
N ILE A 43 -8.90 -4.89 -0.01
CA ILE A 43 -7.81 -4.75 -0.99
C ILE A 43 -7.41 -6.13 -1.49
N ARG A 44 -7.33 -6.29 -2.80
CA ARG A 44 -6.68 -7.44 -3.43
C ARG A 44 -5.47 -6.96 -4.23
N ILE A 45 -4.31 -7.53 -3.95
CA ILE A 45 -3.06 -7.30 -4.67
C ILE A 45 -2.70 -8.60 -5.39
N SER A 46 -2.69 -8.58 -6.71
CA SER A 46 -2.47 -9.79 -7.52
C SER A 46 -1.73 -9.47 -8.82
N GLU A 47 -1.39 -10.50 -9.61
CA GLU A 47 -0.90 -10.34 -10.99
C GLU A 47 0.31 -9.38 -11.08
N GLY A 48 1.24 -9.48 -10.13
CA GLY A 48 2.42 -8.62 -10.04
C GLY A 48 2.14 -7.18 -9.59
N GLY A 49 0.91 -6.85 -9.21
CA GLY A 49 0.57 -5.54 -8.64
C GLY A 49 1.27 -5.31 -7.30
N LYS A 50 1.56 -4.04 -6.99
CA LYS A 50 2.31 -3.65 -5.79
C LYS A 50 1.63 -2.48 -5.09
N LEU A 51 1.48 -2.61 -3.77
CA LEU A 51 1.12 -1.50 -2.89
C LEU A 51 2.35 -1.12 -2.06
N VAL A 52 2.84 0.10 -2.23
CA VAL A 52 3.98 0.63 -1.48
C VAL A 52 3.50 1.72 -0.53
N ILE A 53 3.95 1.71 0.71
CA ILE A 53 3.62 2.73 1.70
C ILE A 53 4.67 3.84 1.64
N LYS A 54 4.23 5.09 1.50
CA LYS A 54 5.13 6.24 1.51
C LYS A 54 5.82 6.35 2.87
N ASP A 55 7.14 6.46 2.88
CA ASP A 55 7.93 6.59 4.10
C ASP A 55 8.19 8.08 4.40
N HIS A 56 7.28 8.70 5.15
CA HIS A 56 7.40 10.09 5.57
C HIS A 56 6.82 10.30 6.98
N ASP A 57 6.99 11.51 7.53
CA ASP A 57 6.68 11.81 8.94
C ASP A 57 5.20 11.66 9.32
N GLU A 58 4.28 11.72 8.35
CA GLU A 58 2.85 11.60 8.65
C GLU A 58 2.43 10.14 8.79
N ALA A 59 1.73 9.81 9.87
CA ALA A 59 1.23 8.47 10.09
C ALA A 59 0.18 8.09 9.03
N ILE A 60 0.40 6.95 8.36
CA ILE A 60 -0.55 6.38 7.42
C ILE A 60 -1.32 5.25 8.10
N VAL A 61 -2.64 5.38 8.12
CA VAL A 61 -3.56 4.36 8.63
C VAL A 61 -4.39 3.81 7.49
N LEU A 62 -4.28 2.51 7.23
CA LEU A 62 -5.10 1.79 6.27
C LEU A 62 -6.16 0.97 6.99
N ARG A 63 -7.42 1.38 6.88
CA ARG A 63 -8.57 0.67 7.48
C ARG A 63 -9.28 -0.15 6.41
N THR A 64 -9.42 -1.46 6.61
CA THR A 64 -10.07 -2.35 5.65
C THR A 64 -10.61 -3.63 6.29
N ARG A 65 -11.51 -4.37 5.65
CA ARG A 65 -11.97 -5.67 6.19
C ARG A 65 -10.95 -6.78 6.02
N HIS A 66 -10.29 -6.82 4.86
CA HIS A 66 -9.24 -7.78 4.57
C HIS A 66 -8.33 -7.27 3.46
N ILE A 67 -7.11 -7.80 3.46
CA ILE A 67 -6.13 -7.64 2.38
C ILE A 67 -5.79 -9.04 1.89
N LEU A 68 -6.02 -9.30 0.60
CA LEU A 68 -5.61 -10.53 -0.06
C LEU A 68 -4.41 -10.24 -0.96
N ILE A 69 -3.30 -10.95 -0.74
CA ILE A 69 -2.11 -10.89 -1.57
C ILE A 69 -1.93 -12.26 -2.21
N ASP A 70 -2.02 -12.33 -3.53
CA ASP A 70 -1.92 -13.58 -4.30
C ASP A 70 -1.18 -13.38 -5.62
N ASN A 71 -0.88 -14.45 -6.35
CA ASN A 71 -0.35 -14.42 -7.73
C ASN A 71 0.75 -13.37 -7.99
N GLY A 72 1.76 -13.33 -7.12
CA GLY A 72 2.91 -12.40 -7.24
C GLY A 72 2.61 -10.96 -6.85
N GLY A 73 1.46 -10.68 -6.23
CA GLY A 73 1.19 -9.38 -5.61
C GLY A 73 2.11 -9.09 -4.42
N GLU A 74 2.40 -7.82 -4.17
CA GLU A 74 3.32 -7.41 -3.10
C GLU A 74 2.80 -6.20 -2.31
N LEU A 75 3.09 -6.17 -1.00
CA LEU A 75 2.90 -5.02 -0.13
C LEU A 75 4.25 -4.65 0.49
N HIS A 76 4.68 -3.40 0.31
CA HIS A 76 5.98 -2.91 0.78
C HIS A 76 5.82 -1.78 1.78
N ALA A 77 6.45 -1.92 2.95
CA ALA A 77 6.70 -0.85 3.91
C ALA A 77 8.21 -0.88 4.21
N GLY A 78 8.98 -0.13 3.42
CA GLY A 78 10.44 -0.25 3.40
C GLY A 78 10.94 -1.59 2.85
N SER A 79 12.24 -1.83 2.98
CA SER A 79 12.94 -3.05 2.58
C SER A 79 14.04 -3.42 3.59
N ALA A 80 14.67 -4.59 3.42
CA ALA A 80 15.77 -5.01 4.28
C ALA A 80 16.98 -4.05 4.26
N LEU A 81 17.20 -3.35 3.15
CA LEU A 81 18.31 -2.40 2.98
C LEU A 81 17.89 -0.93 3.19
N CYS A 82 16.59 -0.65 3.19
CA CYS A 82 16.01 0.65 3.53
C CYS A 82 14.80 0.45 4.47
N PRO A 83 15.03 0.29 5.79
CA PRO A 83 13.96 0.06 6.75
C PRO A 83 12.99 1.24 6.80
N PHE A 84 11.70 0.94 6.93
CA PHE A 84 10.65 1.95 7.08
C PHE A 84 10.87 2.79 8.35
N GLN A 85 10.82 4.12 8.24
CA GLN A 85 11.05 5.04 9.36
C GLN A 85 9.75 5.64 9.91
N GLY A 86 8.71 5.78 9.07
CA GLY A 86 7.43 6.36 9.43
C GLY A 86 6.54 5.43 10.28
N ASN A 87 5.32 5.90 10.53
CA ASN A 87 4.30 5.12 11.22
C ASN A 87 3.24 4.61 10.24
N PHE A 88 3.14 3.29 10.10
CA PHE A 88 2.11 2.65 9.30
C PHE A 88 1.29 1.68 10.15
N SER A 89 -0.02 1.76 10.05
CA SER A 89 -0.93 0.87 10.77
C SER A 89 -2.03 0.35 9.86
N ILE A 90 -2.31 -0.96 9.96
CA ILE A 90 -3.44 -1.59 9.32
C ILE A 90 -4.49 -1.87 10.39
N ILE A 91 -5.69 -1.34 10.22
CA ILE A 91 -6.82 -1.62 11.10
C ILE A 91 -7.81 -2.50 10.34
N LEU A 92 -7.85 -3.77 10.73
CA LEU A 92 -8.85 -4.72 10.26
C LEU A 92 -10.16 -4.53 11.03
N TYR A 93 -11.29 -4.52 10.32
CA TYR A 93 -12.62 -4.40 10.90
C TYR A 93 -13.62 -5.33 10.20
N GLY A 94 -14.73 -5.68 10.85
CA GLY A 94 -15.74 -6.56 10.27
C GLY A 94 -16.36 -7.46 11.31
#